data_AF-A0A5Q2NLK3-F1
#
_entry.id   AF-A0A5Q2NLK3-F1
#
_cell.length_a   1.000
_cell.length_b   1.000
_cell.length_c   1.000
_cell.angle_alpha   90.00
_cell.angle_beta   90.00
_cell.angle_gamma   90.00
#
_symmetry.space_group_name_H-M   'P 1'
#
loop_
_entity.id
_entity.type
_entity.pdbx_description
1 polymer ?
#
loop_
_entity_poly.entity_id
_entity_poly.type
_entity_poly.pdbx_seq_one_letter_code
_entity_poly.pdbx_strand_id
1 'polypeptide(L)'
;MRTLRAFAEALLYVGLYAAILTLASSYLYGSGSPPTLREWLAANPNGLLLLVNPPVLLAYALLLRLQRVEAAELGLGQPPRGWAAPALSGVWLGLFIASFTGLPLVREELPAIAGLAGFVAGGSPLVFLLGSLLLGSLLEELLFRGLLLRAFRRSFGLAASVALQALLFGAVFLNVQTGLFAALGALVYGLLRAAGGSLWISLGAHLLSTASVYAAALLLRGAPASLLLILAAGSAVALALHLALTLGGGRRAAAPRLEARG
;
A
#
# COMPACT_ATOMS: atom_id res chain seq x y z
N MET A 1 20.02 -22.23 -1.22
CA MET A 1 20.72 -20.91 -1.27
C MET A 1 19.85 -19.76 -1.77
N ARG A 2 19.11 -19.89 -2.89
CA ARG A 2 18.26 -18.81 -3.44
C ARG A 2 17.16 -18.33 -2.48
N THR A 3 16.45 -19.27 -1.84
CA THR A 3 15.40 -18.96 -0.85
C THR A 3 15.94 -18.18 0.35
N LEU A 4 17.08 -18.62 0.92
CA LEU A 4 17.74 -17.93 2.03
C LEU A 4 18.09 -16.49 1.66
N ARG A 5 18.61 -16.27 0.44
CA ARG A 5 18.92 -14.93 -0.06
C ARG A 5 17.66 -14.06 -0.19
N ALA A 6 16.55 -14.59 -0.69
CA ALA A 6 15.31 -13.83 -0.81
C ALA A 6 14.79 -13.36 0.56
N PHE A 7 14.85 -14.22 1.58
CA PHE A 7 14.48 -13.83 2.95
C PHE A 7 15.48 -12.86 3.57
N ALA A 8 16.79 -13.03 3.33
CA ALA A 8 17.80 -12.09 3.81
C ALA A 8 17.62 -10.68 3.19
N GLU A 9 17.30 -10.60 1.90
CA GLU A 9 16.95 -9.34 1.22
C GLU A 9 15.67 -8.74 1.83
N ALA A 10 14.63 -9.55 2.07
CA ALA A 10 13.40 -9.09 2.69
C ALA A 10 13.64 -8.53 4.11
N LEU A 11 14.41 -9.24 4.93
CA LEU A 11 14.81 -8.78 6.27
C LEU A 11 15.64 -7.51 6.21
N LEU A 12 16.55 -7.37 5.25
CA LEU A 12 17.32 -6.14 5.05
C LEU A 12 16.39 -4.97 4.72
N TYR A 13 15.46 -5.13 3.78
CA TYR A 13 14.58 -4.04 3.35
C TYR A 13 13.62 -3.61 4.46
N VAL A 14 12.93 -4.57 5.10
CA VAL A 14 12.00 -4.30 6.19
C VAL A 14 12.74 -3.81 7.44
N GLY A 15 13.88 -4.43 7.76
CA GLY A 15 14.71 -4.05 8.89
C GLY A 15 15.28 -2.64 8.76
N LEU A 16 15.71 -2.24 7.57
CA LEU A 16 16.17 -0.86 7.31
C LEU A 16 15.04 0.15 7.52
N TYR A 17 13.84 -0.12 7.01
CA TYR A 17 12.68 0.74 7.25
C TYR A 17 12.36 0.82 8.74
N ALA A 18 12.28 -0.33 9.42
CA ALA A 18 11.97 -0.39 10.85
C ALA A 18 13.02 0.33 11.70
N ALA A 19 14.30 0.21 11.36
CA ALA A 19 15.39 0.88 12.07
C ALA A 19 15.30 2.41 11.92
N ILE A 20 15.11 2.91 10.70
CA ILE A 20 14.97 4.36 10.45
C ILE A 20 13.70 4.88 11.13
N LEU A 21 12.58 4.17 10.99
CA LEU A 21 11.31 4.54 11.63
C LEU A 21 11.43 4.59 13.15
N THR A 22 12.05 3.58 13.77
CA THR A 22 12.22 3.52 15.23
C THR A 22 13.14 4.65 15.72
N LEU A 23 14.27 4.87 15.05
CA LEU A 23 15.21 5.93 15.41
C LEU A 23 14.60 7.32 15.24
N ALA A 24 13.91 7.55 14.12
CA ALA A 24 13.26 8.83 13.87
C ALA A 24 12.10 9.05 14.85
N SER A 25 11.29 8.02 15.13
CA SER A 25 10.19 8.13 16.09
C SER A 25 10.68 8.40 17.51
N SER A 26 11.75 7.73 17.95
CA SER A 26 12.31 7.96 19.29
C SER A 26 12.87 9.37 19.45
N TYR A 27 13.48 9.92 18.39
CA TYR A 27 13.92 11.31 18.38
C TYR A 27 12.75 12.30 18.34
N LEU A 28 11.84 12.14 17.37
CA LEU A 28 10.73 13.07 17.10
C LEU A 28 9.73 13.17 18.26
N TYR A 29 9.44 12.05 18.93
CA TYR A 29 8.55 12.02 20.11
C TYR A 29 9.31 12.13 21.44
N GLY A 30 10.64 12.07 21.42
CA GLY A 30 11.49 12.14 22.60
C GLY A 30 11.60 13.54 23.22
N SER A 31 12.15 13.60 24.43
CA SER A 31 12.39 14.86 25.15
C SER A 31 13.38 15.81 24.46
N GLY A 32 14.19 15.30 23.53
CA GLY A 32 15.13 16.08 22.72
C GLY A 32 14.46 16.87 21.57
N SER A 33 13.20 16.60 21.24
CA SER A 33 12.48 17.33 20.20
C SER A 33 11.79 18.59 20.75
N PRO A 34 11.79 19.71 19.98
CA PRO A 34 11.12 20.93 20.38
C PRO A 34 9.65 20.67 20.76
N PRO A 35 9.12 21.29 21.84
CA PRO A 35 7.71 21.10 22.25
C PRO A 35 6.73 21.39 21.12
N THR A 36 6.97 22.43 20.33
CA THR A 36 6.15 22.82 19.17
C THR A 36 6.07 21.73 18.10
N LEU A 37 7.16 20.99 17.86
CA LEU A 37 7.18 19.87 16.93
C LEU A 37 6.35 18.69 17.46
N ARG A 38 6.46 18.38 18.75
CA ARG A 38 5.70 17.30 19.39
C ARG A 38 4.20 17.59 19.41
N GLU A 39 3.81 18.83 19.70
CA GLU A 39 2.43 19.29 19.61
C GLU A 39 1.89 19.20 18.17
N TRP A 40 2.69 19.62 17.19
CA TRP A 40 2.31 19.51 15.78
C TRP A 40 2.14 18.05 15.34
N LEU A 41 3.01 17.14 15.76
CA LEU A 41 2.91 15.71 15.49
C LEU A 41 1.68 15.09 16.19
N ALA A 42 1.34 15.53 17.39
CA ALA A 42 0.12 15.11 18.08
C ALA A 42 -1.15 15.56 17.33
N ALA A 43 -1.13 16.76 16.75
CA ALA A 43 -2.23 17.27 15.93
C ALA A 43 -2.29 16.66 14.51
N ASN A 44 -1.19 16.08 14.02
CA ASN A 44 -1.06 15.53 12.68
C ASN A 44 -0.56 14.08 12.72
N PRO A 45 -1.45 13.07 12.83
CA PRO A 45 -1.06 11.65 12.92
C PRO A 45 -0.16 11.18 11.77
N ASN A 46 -0.31 11.78 10.57
CA ASN A 46 0.51 11.47 9.39
C ASN A 46 1.78 12.33 9.26
N GLY A 47 2.04 13.22 10.22
CA GLY A 47 3.25 14.03 10.27
C GLY A 47 4.52 13.18 10.39
N LEU A 48 4.44 12.03 11.07
CA LEU A 48 5.54 11.08 11.15
C LEU A 48 5.91 10.54 9.75
N LEU A 49 4.92 10.13 8.95
CA LEU A 49 5.14 9.64 7.59
C LEU A 49 5.79 10.71 6.71
N LEU A 50 5.33 11.97 6.83
CA LEU A 50 5.89 13.10 6.10
C LEU A 50 7.39 13.32 6.41
N LEU A 51 7.79 13.16 7.68
CA LEU A 51 9.17 13.40 8.11
C LEU A 51 10.08 12.18 7.89
N VAL A 52 9.56 10.95 8.02
CA VAL A 52 10.36 9.71 8.01
C VAL A 52 10.46 9.10 6.62
N ASN A 53 9.45 9.22 5.77
CA ASN A 53 9.48 8.56 4.47
C ASN A 53 10.57 9.11 3.52
N PRO A 54 10.87 10.42 3.48
CA PRO A 54 11.98 10.93 2.66
C PRO A 54 13.36 10.32 2.97
N PRO A 55 13.84 10.25 4.24
CA PRO A 55 15.11 9.59 4.53
C PRO A 55 15.09 8.09 4.24
N VAL A 56 13.95 7.40 4.41
CA VAL A 56 13.84 5.98 4.01
C VAL A 56 13.96 5.82 2.50
N LEU A 57 13.26 6.64 1.71
CA LEU A 57 13.34 6.62 0.25
C LEU A 57 14.77 6.90 -0.23
N LEU A 58 15.47 7.84 0.41
CA LEU A 58 16.88 8.10 0.13
C LEU A 58 17.77 6.90 0.47
N ALA A 59 17.56 6.27 1.62
CA ALA A 59 18.28 5.07 2.03
C ALA A 59 18.06 3.92 1.04
N TYR A 60 16.83 3.72 0.55
CA TYR A 60 16.55 2.75 -0.50
C TYR A 60 17.18 3.13 -1.84
N ALA A 61 17.16 4.40 -2.24
CA ALA A 61 17.84 4.84 -3.46
C ALA A 61 19.34 4.54 -3.41
N LEU A 62 19.99 4.78 -2.26
CA LEU A 62 21.39 4.43 -2.05
C LEU A 62 21.60 2.90 -2.09
N LEU A 63 20.76 2.14 -1.37
CA LEU A 63 20.85 0.68 -1.33
C LEU A 63 20.69 0.07 -2.72
N LEU A 64 19.76 0.58 -3.53
CA LEU A 64 19.55 0.16 -4.91
C LEU A 64 20.78 0.42 -5.78
N ARG A 65 21.42 1.59 -5.63
CA ARG A 65 22.69 1.91 -6.32
C ARG A 65 23.81 0.93 -5.91
N LEU A 66 23.94 0.65 -4.62
CA LEU A 66 24.95 -0.29 -4.10
C LEU A 66 24.71 -1.73 -4.57
N GLN A 67 23.44 -2.14 -4.66
CA GLN A 67 23.03 -3.47 -5.14
C GLN A 67 22.98 -3.54 -6.69
N ARG A 68 23.28 -2.45 -7.39
CA ARG A 68 23.19 -2.33 -8.86
C ARG A 68 21.83 -2.76 -9.41
N VAL A 69 20.77 -2.37 -8.71
CA VAL A 69 19.39 -2.67 -9.09
C VAL A 69 18.82 -1.49 -9.85
N GLU A 70 18.33 -1.74 -11.05
CA GLU A 70 17.73 -0.69 -11.87
C GLU A 70 16.27 -0.46 -11.48
N ALA A 71 15.79 0.78 -11.64
CA ALA A 71 14.40 1.14 -11.38
C ALA A 71 13.42 0.31 -12.24
N ALA A 72 13.82 -0.05 -13.46
CA ALA A 72 13.04 -0.91 -14.35
C ALA A 72 12.78 -2.31 -13.75
N GLU A 73 13.73 -2.88 -12.99
CA GLU A 73 13.55 -4.16 -12.31
C GLU A 73 12.48 -4.09 -11.20
N LEU A 74 12.26 -2.90 -10.65
CA LEU A 74 11.20 -2.63 -9.66
C LEU A 74 9.86 -2.30 -10.32
N GLY A 75 9.82 -2.19 -11.64
CA GLY A 75 8.63 -1.79 -12.41
C GLY A 75 8.43 -0.28 -12.53
N LEU A 76 9.45 0.52 -12.20
CA LEU A 76 9.48 1.98 -12.34
C LEU A 76 10.00 2.43 -13.72
N GLY A 77 9.94 1.56 -14.74
CA GLY A 77 10.19 1.93 -16.14
C GLY A 77 9.09 2.87 -16.69
N GLN A 78 8.99 3.03 -18.00
CA GLN A 78 7.91 3.85 -18.58
C GLN A 78 6.52 3.26 -18.21
N PRO A 79 5.56 4.10 -17.78
CA PRO A 79 4.21 3.63 -17.49
C PRO A 79 3.57 3.06 -18.75
N PRO A 80 2.99 1.84 -18.70
CA PRO A 80 2.38 1.25 -19.88
C PRO A 80 1.16 2.04 -20.32
N ARG A 81 0.88 2.05 -21.64
CA ARG A 81 -0.36 2.66 -22.16
C ARG A 81 -1.57 2.02 -21.48
N GLY A 82 -2.48 2.85 -20.97
CA GLY A 82 -3.68 2.38 -20.27
C GLY A 82 -3.47 1.95 -18.82
N TRP A 83 -2.32 2.22 -18.20
CA TRP A 83 -2.06 1.91 -16.77
C TRP A 83 -3.11 2.48 -15.81
N ALA A 84 -3.75 3.60 -16.18
CA ALA A 84 -4.77 4.26 -15.39
C ALA A 84 -6.05 3.41 -15.23
N ALA A 85 -6.42 2.61 -16.25
CA ALA A 85 -7.63 1.80 -16.20
C ALA A 85 -7.58 0.79 -15.03
N PRO A 86 -6.58 -0.12 -14.90
CA PRO A 86 -6.50 -1.00 -13.75
C PRO A 86 -6.28 -0.26 -12.43
N ALA A 87 -5.64 0.92 -12.45
CA ALA A 87 -5.48 1.75 -11.26
C ALA A 87 -6.82 2.22 -10.65
N LEU A 88 -7.89 2.34 -11.44
CA LEU A 88 -9.24 2.69 -10.92
C LEU A 88 -9.79 1.68 -9.91
N SER A 89 -9.22 0.47 -9.82
CA SER A 89 -9.51 -0.47 -8.73
C SER A 89 -9.27 0.14 -7.35
N GLY A 90 -8.33 1.09 -7.27
CA GLY A 90 -8.06 1.87 -6.07
C GLY A 90 -9.27 2.62 -5.54
N VAL A 91 -10.09 3.20 -6.42
CA VAL A 91 -11.28 3.97 -6.00
C VAL A 91 -12.26 3.07 -5.26
N TRP A 92 -12.55 1.89 -5.82
CA TRP A 92 -13.43 0.90 -5.20
C TRP A 92 -12.86 0.37 -3.88
N LEU A 93 -11.55 0.09 -3.83
CA LEU A 93 -10.90 -0.36 -2.61
C LEU A 93 -10.94 0.70 -1.50
N GLY A 94 -10.67 1.96 -1.81
CA GLY A 94 -10.70 3.03 -0.82
C GLY A 94 -12.11 3.32 -0.31
N LEU A 95 -13.11 3.31 -1.20
CA LEU A 95 -14.52 3.45 -0.82
C LEU A 95 -14.97 2.27 0.07
N PHE A 96 -14.54 1.05 -0.25
CA PHE A 96 -14.78 -0.13 0.59
C PHE A 96 -14.17 0.06 1.98
N ILE A 97 -12.88 0.40 2.05
CA ILE A 97 -12.19 0.59 3.32
C ILE A 97 -12.92 1.63 4.18
N ALA A 98 -13.21 2.81 3.63
CA ALA A 98 -13.86 3.88 4.40
C ALA A 98 -15.29 3.53 4.84
N SER A 99 -16.08 2.90 3.96
CA SER A 99 -17.47 2.55 4.28
C SER A 99 -17.55 1.41 5.29
N PHE A 100 -16.71 0.38 5.11
CA PHE A 100 -16.62 -0.78 6.00
C PHE A 100 -16.14 -0.38 7.40
N THR A 101 -15.02 0.36 7.49
CA THR A 101 -14.48 0.87 8.77
C THR A 101 -15.39 1.90 9.43
N GLY A 102 -16.27 2.53 8.65
CA GLY A 102 -17.28 3.47 9.13
C GLY A 102 -18.48 2.82 9.81
N LEU A 103 -18.75 1.53 9.58
CA LEU A 103 -19.91 0.84 10.13
C LEU A 103 -19.89 0.83 11.67
N PRO A 104 -21.02 1.11 12.35
CA PRO A 104 -21.09 1.08 13.81
C PRO A 104 -20.57 -0.23 14.41
N LEU A 105 -21.02 -1.37 13.87
CA LEU A 105 -20.56 -2.70 14.28
C LEU A 105 -19.04 -2.86 14.19
N VAL A 106 -18.40 -2.35 13.12
CA VAL A 106 -16.95 -2.45 12.94
C VAL A 106 -16.22 -1.51 13.90
N ARG A 107 -16.77 -0.33 14.18
CA ARG A 107 -16.20 0.61 15.15
C ARG A 107 -16.26 0.07 16.58
N GLU A 108 -17.35 -0.62 16.92
CA GLU A 108 -17.59 -1.19 18.25
C GLU A 108 -16.78 -2.48 18.46
N GLU A 109 -16.86 -3.42 17.53
CA GLU A 109 -16.27 -4.76 17.69
C GLU A 109 -14.83 -4.87 17.18
N LEU A 110 -14.43 -4.01 16.23
CA LEU A 110 -13.12 -4.04 15.57
C LEU A 110 -12.43 -2.66 15.54
N PRO A 111 -12.27 -1.98 16.70
CA PRO A 111 -11.79 -0.61 16.78
C PRO A 111 -10.38 -0.42 16.19
N ALA A 112 -9.52 -1.45 16.25
CA ALA A 112 -8.19 -1.42 15.64
C ALA A 112 -8.23 -1.33 14.10
N ILE A 113 -9.24 -1.95 13.46
CA ILE A 113 -9.47 -1.85 12.01
C ILE A 113 -10.09 -0.49 11.68
N ALA A 114 -11.05 -0.03 12.47
CA ALA A 114 -11.65 1.29 12.29
C ALA A 114 -10.61 2.43 12.41
N GLY A 115 -9.69 2.31 13.36
CA GLY A 115 -8.61 3.26 13.58
C GLY A 115 -7.65 3.40 12.39
N LEU A 116 -7.47 2.34 11.58
CA LEU A 116 -6.59 2.39 10.41
C LEU A 116 -7.06 3.44 9.38
N ALA A 117 -8.35 3.45 9.04
CA ALA A 117 -8.88 4.43 8.09
C ALA A 117 -8.81 5.86 8.64
N GLY A 118 -9.06 6.02 9.95
CA GLY A 118 -8.91 7.30 10.66
C GLY A 118 -7.46 7.80 10.64
N PHE A 119 -6.48 6.91 10.83
CA PHE A 119 -5.06 7.23 10.72
C PHE A 119 -4.71 7.65 9.29
N VAL A 120 -5.05 6.83 8.29
CA VAL A 120 -4.74 7.10 6.88
C VAL A 120 -5.27 8.45 6.41
N ALA A 121 -6.50 8.80 6.80
CA ALA A 121 -7.14 10.09 6.46
C ALA A 121 -6.86 11.23 7.45
N GLY A 122 -6.03 11.01 8.47
CA GLY A 122 -5.83 11.96 9.57
C GLY A 122 -4.86 13.11 9.29
N GLY A 123 -4.93 14.13 10.15
CA GLY A 123 -4.08 15.33 10.09
C GLY A 123 -4.63 16.43 9.18
N SER A 124 -3.88 17.52 9.05
CA SER A 124 -4.25 18.61 8.14
C SER A 124 -4.24 18.14 6.68
N PRO A 125 -5.05 18.74 5.78
CA PRO A 125 -5.13 18.33 4.37
C PRO A 125 -3.77 18.28 3.67
N LEU A 126 -2.87 19.22 3.98
CA LEU A 126 -1.52 19.25 3.42
C LEU A 126 -0.66 18.09 3.93
N VAL A 127 -0.75 17.77 5.23
CA VAL A 127 0.00 16.64 5.80
C VAL A 127 -0.55 15.30 5.30
N PHE A 128 -1.87 15.17 5.15
CA PHE A 128 -2.46 14.00 4.49
C PHE A 128 -1.93 13.84 3.05
N LEU A 129 -1.99 14.93 2.25
CA LEU A 129 -1.57 14.94 0.85
C LEU A 129 -0.10 14.51 0.71
N LEU A 130 0.80 15.14 1.45
CA LEU A 130 2.23 14.87 1.33
C LEU A 130 2.64 13.58 2.05
N GLY A 131 2.14 13.36 3.26
CA GLY A 131 2.51 12.27 4.15
C GLY A 131 1.91 10.93 3.74
N SER A 132 0.58 10.79 3.80
CA SER A 132 -0.09 9.52 3.52
C SER A 132 -0.26 9.26 2.04
N LEU A 133 -0.84 10.22 1.32
CA LEU A 133 -1.21 10.04 -0.08
C LEU A 133 0.04 9.88 -0.95
N LEU A 134 0.97 10.84 -0.93
CA LEU A 134 2.12 10.77 -1.81
C LEU A 134 3.26 9.91 -1.25
N LEU A 135 3.87 10.32 -0.14
CA LEU A 135 5.08 9.67 0.37
C LEU A 135 4.80 8.28 0.94
N GLY A 136 3.70 8.12 1.67
CA GLY A 136 3.25 6.85 2.26
C GLY A 136 2.99 5.81 1.18
N SER A 137 2.08 6.09 0.25
CA SER A 137 1.78 5.17 -0.85
C SER A 137 3.01 4.88 -1.73
N LEU A 138 3.87 5.88 -2.02
CA LEU A 138 5.10 5.64 -2.78
C LEU A 138 6.06 4.69 -2.05
N LEU A 139 6.33 4.95 -0.78
CA LEU A 139 7.25 4.13 0.02
C LEU A 139 6.74 2.70 0.17
N GLU A 140 5.45 2.55 0.48
CA GLU A 140 4.82 1.24 0.62
C GLU A 140 4.84 0.45 -0.70
N GLU A 141 4.51 1.07 -1.82
CA GLU A 141 4.56 0.39 -3.11
C GLU A 141 6.00 0.03 -3.51
N LEU A 142 6.96 0.94 -3.31
CA LEU A 142 8.37 0.68 -3.58
C LEU A 142 8.89 -0.49 -2.74
N LEU A 143 8.59 -0.50 -1.44
CA LEU A 143 9.04 -1.55 -0.53
C LEU A 143 8.37 -2.89 -0.85
N PHE A 144 7.04 -2.94 -0.91
CA PHE A 144 6.33 -4.21 -0.97
C PHE A 144 6.18 -4.74 -2.41
N ARG A 145 5.88 -3.88 -3.39
CA ARG A 145 5.58 -4.28 -4.80
C ARG A 145 6.80 -4.12 -5.70
N GLY A 146 7.76 -3.30 -5.30
CA GLY A 146 9.09 -3.21 -5.90
C GLY A 146 10.05 -4.22 -5.29
N LEU A 147 10.58 -3.91 -4.11
CA LEU A 147 11.71 -4.63 -3.48
C LEU A 147 11.35 -6.06 -3.05
N LEU A 148 10.33 -6.22 -2.19
CA LEU A 148 9.97 -7.52 -1.61
C LEU A 148 9.42 -8.48 -2.67
N LEU A 149 8.51 -7.99 -3.53
CA LEU A 149 7.99 -8.82 -4.62
C LEU A 149 9.12 -9.29 -5.53
N ARG A 150 10.07 -8.42 -5.92
CA ARG A 150 11.25 -8.80 -6.72
C ARG A 150 12.10 -9.86 -6.00
N ALA A 151 12.39 -9.67 -4.72
CA ALA A 151 13.18 -10.61 -3.93
C ALA A 151 12.51 -12.01 -3.90
N PHE A 152 11.20 -12.07 -3.63
CA PHE A 152 10.47 -13.33 -3.58
C PHE A 152 10.30 -14.00 -4.94
N ARG A 153 10.13 -13.23 -6.03
CA ARG A 153 9.99 -13.78 -7.38
C ARG A 153 11.21 -14.56 -7.87
N ARG A 154 12.38 -14.38 -7.24
CA ARG A 154 13.60 -15.16 -7.52
C ARG A 154 13.56 -16.60 -7.01
N SER A 155 12.72 -16.86 -6.01
CA SER A 155 12.67 -18.14 -5.30
C SER A 155 11.30 -18.80 -5.28
N PHE A 156 10.23 -18.03 -5.51
CA PHE A 156 8.85 -18.48 -5.40
C PHE A 156 8.06 -18.18 -6.67
N GLY A 157 6.98 -18.96 -6.90
CA GLY A 157 5.98 -18.68 -7.93
C GLY A 157 5.24 -17.37 -7.69
N LEU A 158 4.61 -16.82 -8.73
CA LEU A 158 3.98 -15.49 -8.70
C LEU A 158 2.95 -15.37 -7.56
N ALA A 159 2.04 -16.35 -7.44
CA ALA A 159 1.01 -16.35 -6.41
C ALA A 159 1.61 -16.34 -4.99
N ALA A 160 2.61 -17.19 -4.73
CA ALA A 160 3.30 -17.23 -3.45
C ALA A 160 4.05 -15.93 -3.15
N SER A 161 4.73 -15.32 -4.14
CA SER A 161 5.40 -14.03 -3.93
C SER A 161 4.43 -12.88 -3.61
N VAL A 162 3.28 -12.86 -4.27
CA VAL A 162 2.21 -11.87 -4.01
C VAL A 162 1.58 -12.09 -2.63
N ALA A 163 1.39 -13.34 -2.21
CA ALA A 163 0.89 -13.65 -0.87
C ALA A 163 1.91 -13.26 0.22
N LEU A 164 3.19 -13.63 0.05
CA LEU A 164 4.24 -13.33 1.03
C LEU A 164 4.44 -11.83 1.24
N GLN A 165 4.45 -11.02 0.17
CA GLN A 165 4.57 -9.56 0.34
C GLN A 165 3.34 -8.96 1.04
N ALA A 166 2.13 -9.49 0.77
CA ALA A 166 0.90 -8.99 1.40
C ALA A 166 0.85 -9.34 2.89
N LEU A 167 1.29 -10.56 3.25
CA LEU A 167 1.40 -10.98 4.65
C LEU A 167 2.46 -10.16 5.40
N LEU A 168 3.61 -9.89 4.78
CA LEU A 168 4.62 -9.00 5.38
C LEU A 168 4.09 -7.57 5.53
N PHE A 169 3.29 -7.07 4.58
CA PHE A 169 2.62 -5.78 4.70
C PHE A 169 1.70 -5.75 5.93
N GLY A 170 0.89 -6.79 6.14
CA GLY A 170 0.07 -6.89 7.34
C GLY A 170 0.89 -6.99 8.63
N ALA A 171 1.99 -7.72 8.60
CA ALA A 171 2.82 -7.96 9.78
C ALA A 171 3.44 -6.69 10.38
N VAL A 172 3.70 -5.64 9.58
CA VAL A 172 4.29 -4.39 10.10
C VAL A 172 3.38 -3.63 11.05
N PHE A 173 2.08 -3.90 11.05
CA PHE A 173 1.12 -3.26 11.96
C PHE A 173 1.18 -3.82 13.39
N LEU A 174 1.87 -4.95 13.60
CA LEU A 174 2.03 -5.60 14.92
C LEU A 174 0.72 -5.84 15.69
N ASN A 175 -0.39 -5.87 14.96
CA ASN A 175 -1.72 -6.18 15.43
C ASN A 175 -2.36 -7.13 14.43
N VAL A 176 -2.88 -8.26 14.89
CA VAL A 176 -3.38 -9.32 14.00
C VAL A 176 -4.61 -8.85 13.23
N GLN A 177 -5.56 -8.16 13.87
CA GLN A 177 -6.78 -7.69 13.22
C GLN A 177 -6.48 -6.65 12.13
N THR A 178 -5.76 -5.58 12.48
CA THR A 178 -5.34 -4.54 11.54
C THR A 178 -4.43 -5.11 10.46
N GLY A 179 -3.50 -5.98 10.83
CA GLY A 179 -2.55 -6.60 9.91
C GLY A 179 -3.22 -7.50 8.87
N LEU A 180 -4.17 -8.35 9.26
CA LEU A 180 -4.93 -9.18 8.31
C LEU A 180 -5.77 -8.30 7.37
N PHE A 181 -6.44 -7.28 7.89
CA PHE A 181 -7.21 -6.35 7.06
C PHE A 181 -6.31 -5.58 6.06
N ALA A 182 -5.17 -5.08 6.53
CA ALA A 182 -4.16 -4.41 5.71
C ALA A 182 -3.57 -5.34 4.64
N ALA A 183 -3.31 -6.61 4.98
CA ALA A 183 -2.82 -7.61 4.06
C ALA A 183 -3.79 -7.88 2.90
N LEU A 184 -5.11 -7.82 3.12
CA LEU A 184 -6.11 -7.95 2.05
C LEU A 184 -6.02 -6.80 1.05
N GLY A 185 -5.85 -5.56 1.52
CA GLY A 185 -5.58 -4.42 0.63
C GLY A 185 -4.26 -4.58 -0.14
N ALA A 186 -3.20 -4.98 0.56
CA ALA A 186 -1.89 -5.27 -0.04
C ALA A 186 -1.92 -6.40 -1.08
N LEU A 187 -2.83 -7.35 -0.94
CA LEU A 187 -3.06 -8.40 -1.93
C LEU A 187 -3.59 -7.81 -3.24
N VAL A 188 -4.56 -6.89 -3.17
CA VAL A 188 -5.11 -6.20 -4.34
C VAL A 188 -4.01 -5.48 -5.11
N TYR A 189 -3.19 -4.67 -4.43
CA TYR A 189 -2.09 -3.95 -5.06
C TYR A 189 -1.03 -4.91 -5.64
N GLY A 190 -0.73 -6.00 -4.95
CA GLY A 190 0.18 -7.05 -5.43
C GLY A 190 -0.33 -7.74 -6.70
N LEU A 191 -1.62 -8.02 -6.79
CA LEU A 191 -2.26 -8.57 -7.99
C LEU A 191 -2.21 -7.59 -9.17
N LEU A 192 -2.50 -6.31 -8.92
CA LEU A 192 -2.42 -5.26 -9.94
C LEU A 192 -1.00 -5.06 -10.46
N ARG A 193 -0.01 -5.06 -9.55
CA ARG A 193 1.42 -5.04 -9.89
C ARG A 193 1.81 -6.23 -10.76
N ALA A 194 1.35 -7.43 -10.39
CA ALA A 194 1.66 -8.67 -11.08
C ALA A 194 1.03 -8.72 -12.49
N ALA A 195 -0.22 -8.31 -12.63
CA ALA A 195 -0.94 -8.33 -13.90
C ALA A 195 -0.40 -7.30 -14.89
N GLY A 196 -0.05 -6.12 -14.38
CA GLY A 196 0.41 -5.01 -15.20
C GLY A 196 1.91 -4.99 -15.49
N GLY A 197 2.71 -5.75 -14.75
CA GLY A 197 4.17 -5.70 -14.85
C GLY A 197 4.79 -4.32 -14.55
N SER A 198 4.01 -3.35 -14.10
CA SER A 198 4.42 -1.97 -13.81
C SER A 198 4.04 -1.54 -12.38
N LEU A 199 4.95 -0.84 -11.71
CA LEU A 199 4.71 -0.30 -10.36
C LEU A 199 3.73 0.88 -10.42
N TRP A 200 3.67 1.59 -11.55
CA TRP A 200 2.74 2.71 -11.76
C TRP A 200 1.28 2.30 -11.64
N ILE A 201 0.94 1.05 -11.99
CA ILE A 201 -0.43 0.54 -11.88
C ILE A 201 -0.81 0.35 -10.41
N SER A 202 0.04 -0.29 -9.61
CA SER A 202 -0.25 -0.52 -8.20
C SER A 202 -0.12 0.76 -7.38
N LEU A 203 0.86 1.62 -7.70
CA LEU A 203 0.98 2.97 -7.15
C LEU A 203 -0.24 3.83 -7.47
N GLY A 204 -0.70 3.84 -8.71
CA GLY A 204 -1.94 4.52 -9.09
C GLY A 204 -3.14 4.05 -8.28
N ALA A 205 -3.31 2.74 -8.15
CA ALA A 205 -4.39 2.17 -7.35
C ALA A 205 -4.28 2.56 -5.87
N HIS A 206 -3.06 2.58 -5.32
CA HIS A 206 -2.83 2.97 -3.94
C HIS A 206 -3.09 4.47 -3.72
N LEU A 207 -2.65 5.33 -4.63
CA LEU A 207 -2.97 6.76 -4.58
C LEU A 207 -4.49 6.98 -4.61
N LEU A 208 -5.18 6.31 -5.54
CA LEU A 208 -6.63 6.44 -5.68
C LEU A 208 -7.39 5.90 -4.47
N SER A 209 -6.94 4.81 -3.86
CA SER A 209 -7.58 4.28 -2.66
C SER A 209 -7.36 5.20 -1.46
N THR A 210 -6.15 5.68 -1.22
CA THR A 210 -5.85 6.63 -0.14
C THR A 210 -6.65 7.92 -0.31
N ALA A 211 -6.72 8.45 -1.53
CA ALA A 211 -7.56 9.62 -1.84
C ALA A 211 -9.05 9.35 -1.61
N SER A 212 -9.53 8.16 -1.99
CA SER A 212 -10.93 7.77 -1.80
C SER A 212 -11.28 7.59 -0.33
N VAL A 213 -10.37 7.05 0.49
CA VAL A 213 -10.55 6.95 1.95
C VAL A 213 -10.71 8.34 2.55
N TYR A 214 -9.84 9.29 2.18
CA TYR A 214 -9.92 10.67 2.66
C TYR A 214 -11.20 11.38 2.18
N ALA A 215 -11.54 11.27 0.90
CA ALA A 215 -12.78 11.84 0.37
C ALA A 215 -14.01 11.27 1.08
N ALA A 216 -14.08 9.95 1.26
CA ALA A 216 -15.18 9.30 1.98
C ALA A 216 -15.24 9.72 3.46
N ALA A 217 -14.09 9.92 4.13
CA ALA A 217 -14.07 10.42 5.50
C ALA A 217 -14.69 11.81 5.64
N LEU A 218 -14.57 12.66 4.61
CA LEU A 218 -15.22 13.97 4.55
C LEU A 218 -16.70 13.87 4.17
N LEU A 219 -17.01 13.09 3.13
CA LEU A 219 -18.34 13.05 2.51
C LEU A 219 -19.35 12.19 3.28
N LEU A 220 -18.89 11.13 3.96
CA LEU A 220 -19.74 10.17 4.66
C LEU A 220 -19.78 10.42 6.17
N ARG A 221 -19.30 11.59 6.62
CA ARG A 221 -19.32 11.94 8.04
C ARG A 221 -20.77 12.04 8.53
N GLY A 222 -21.13 11.20 9.50
CA GLY A 222 -22.49 11.13 10.03
C GLY A 222 -23.49 10.41 9.12
N ALA A 223 -23.01 9.73 8.08
CA ALA A 223 -23.88 8.91 7.23
C ALA A 223 -24.58 7.79 8.03
N PRO A 224 -25.83 7.45 7.68
CA PRO A 224 -26.53 6.36 8.33
C PRO A 224 -25.89 5.01 8.02
N ALA A 225 -25.99 4.05 8.94
CA ALA A 225 -25.40 2.72 8.81
C ALA A 225 -25.85 1.98 7.54
N SER A 226 -27.10 2.17 7.10
CA SER A 226 -27.63 1.58 5.88
C SER A 226 -26.88 2.04 4.63
N LEU A 227 -26.55 3.33 4.52
CA LEU A 227 -25.78 3.87 3.41
C LEU A 227 -24.34 3.31 3.42
N LEU A 228 -23.69 3.29 4.58
CA LEU A 228 -22.35 2.73 4.73
C LEU A 228 -22.31 1.25 4.33
N LEU A 229 -23.35 0.47 4.69
CA LEU A 229 -23.46 -0.93 4.32
C LEU A 229 -23.62 -1.11 2.81
N ILE A 230 -24.50 -0.31 2.18
CA ILE A 230 -24.71 -0.32 0.72
C ILE A 230 -23.40 0.03 0.00
N LEU A 231 -22.70 1.07 0.44
CA LEU A 231 -21.44 1.50 -0.16
C LEU A 231 -20.35 0.46 0.03
N ALA A 232 -20.22 -0.14 1.21
CA ALA A 232 -19.26 -1.21 1.47
C ALA A 232 -19.52 -2.43 0.57
N ALA A 233 -20.77 -2.92 0.52
CA ALA A 233 -21.13 -4.06 -0.32
C ALA A 233 -20.97 -3.75 -1.82
N GLY A 234 -21.47 -2.59 -2.27
CA GLY A 234 -21.42 -2.17 -3.66
C GLY A 234 -19.97 -1.98 -4.16
N SER A 235 -19.12 -1.33 -3.36
CA SER A 235 -17.71 -1.13 -3.70
C SER A 235 -16.91 -2.44 -3.66
N ALA A 236 -17.24 -3.38 -2.78
CA ALA A 236 -16.63 -4.71 -2.78
C ALA A 236 -16.96 -5.49 -4.07
N VAL A 237 -18.22 -5.46 -4.51
CA VAL A 237 -18.64 -6.08 -5.78
C VAL A 237 -17.96 -5.39 -6.97
N ALA A 238 -17.97 -4.06 -7.00
CA ALA A 238 -17.33 -3.29 -8.07
C ALA A 238 -15.82 -3.56 -8.14
N LEU A 239 -15.14 -3.64 -6.99
CA LEU A 239 -13.73 -4.02 -6.91
C LEU A 239 -13.51 -5.42 -7.49
N ALA A 240 -14.30 -6.41 -7.07
CA ALA A 240 -14.17 -7.79 -7.54
C ALA A 240 -14.36 -7.90 -9.05
N LEU A 241 -15.39 -7.25 -9.61
CA LEU A 241 -15.65 -7.21 -11.05
C LEU A 241 -14.50 -6.53 -11.81
N HIS A 242 -14.03 -5.39 -11.31
CA HIS A 242 -12.95 -4.65 -11.95
C HIS A 242 -11.62 -5.43 -11.91
N LEU A 243 -11.32 -6.12 -10.81
CA LEU A 243 -10.19 -7.05 -10.73
C LEU A 243 -10.36 -8.23 -11.69
N ALA A 244 -11.54 -8.84 -11.78
CA ALA A 244 -11.78 -9.93 -12.72
C ALA A 244 -11.55 -9.51 -14.18
N LEU A 245 -11.99 -8.31 -14.56
CA LEU A 245 -11.78 -7.75 -15.90
C LEU A 245 -10.31 -7.46 -16.18
N THR A 246 -9.60 -6.82 -15.23
CA THR A 246 -8.19 -6.45 -15.40
C THR A 246 -7.27 -7.69 -15.42
N LEU A 247 -7.51 -8.65 -14.53
CA LEU A 247 -6.74 -9.90 -14.47
C LEU A 247 -7.11 -10.85 -15.62
N GLY A 248 -8.37 -10.89 -16.04
CA GLY A 248 -8.85 -11.70 -17.17
C GLY A 248 -8.39 -11.18 -18.53
N GLY A 249 -8.34 -9.86 -18.71
CA GLY A 249 -7.80 -9.22 -19.91
C GLY A 249 -6.31 -9.50 -20.12
N GLY A 250 -5.51 -9.51 -19.03
CA GLY A 250 -4.09 -9.86 -19.09
C GLY A 250 -3.82 -11.30 -19.54
N ARG A 251 -4.70 -12.24 -19.20
CA ARG A 251 -4.62 -13.63 -19.68
C ARG A 251 -4.93 -13.77 -21.17
N ARG A 252 -5.87 -12.98 -21.70
CA ARG A 252 -6.24 -13.01 -23.13
C ARG A 252 -5.19 -12.37 -24.03
N ALA A 253 -4.48 -11.32 -23.56
CA ALA A 253 -3.39 -10.72 -24.32
C ALA A 253 -2.14 -11.61 -24.44
N ALA A 254 -1.99 -12.62 -23.57
CA ALA A 254 -0.87 -13.57 -23.58
C ALA A 254 -1.09 -14.81 -24.49
N ALA A 255 -2.31 -15.01 -25.01
CA ALA A 255 -2.65 -16.12 -25.90
C ALA A 255 -3.22 -15.54 -27.20
N PRO A 256 -2.41 -15.29 -28.27
CA PRO A 256 -1.65 -16.34 -28.98
C PRO A 256 -0.32 -15.84 -29.59
N ARG A 257 0.85 -16.24 -29.06
CA ARG A 257 2.15 -16.14 -29.76
C ARG A 257 3.05 -17.36 -29.59
N LEU A 258 2.53 -18.47 -29.07
CA LEU A 258 3.30 -19.70 -28.82
C LEU A 258 3.08 -20.80 -29.86
N GLU A 259 2.28 -20.59 -30.92
CA GLU A 259 2.01 -21.61 -31.95
C GLU A 259 2.58 -21.28 -33.34
N ALA A 260 3.37 -20.20 -33.49
CA ALA A 260 3.92 -19.80 -34.81
C ALA A 260 5.42 -20.10 -35.01
N ARG A 261 5.98 -21.05 -34.26
CA ARG A 261 7.32 -21.62 -34.52
C ARG A 261 7.33 -23.12 -34.24
N GLY A 262 6.67 -23.86 -35.13
CA GLY A 262 6.95 -25.26 -35.43
C GLY A 262 7.56 -25.32 -36.83
#